data_AF-A0A6I8M1T1-F1
#
_entry.id   AF-A0A6I8M1T1-F1
#
_cell.length_a   1.000
_cell.length_b   1.000
_cell.length_c   1.000
_cell.angle_alpha   90.00
_cell.angle_beta   90.00
_cell.angle_gamma   90.00
#
_symmetry.space_group_name_H-M   'P 1'
#
loop_
_entity.id
_entity.type
_entity.pdbx_description
1 polymer ?
#
loop_
_entity_poly.entity_id
_entity_poly.type
_entity_poly.pdbx_seq_one_letter_code
_entity_poly.pdbx_strand_id
1 'polypeptide(L)'
;MSDRIVDYPIAVASYDDEGLDAAIDWCCEHMEDDDTISVWTHLKSNLGNCRRLEQFVARYRNVEHVTGRGGGYLRSGGPVLMAWPDMPDIGQLIQEGGSRVRALCVLTWNEDAIRPWVSAVRPTLLGDDSPWAELTPGLDGVVVEALTSLTRSVNHNNTISAGFEKDHVVSTLLALRDAGIDMDAEAVEGWALANGWSGKNPQRLGQYVRDINAGKRPRCRPVLRADYVDYLRRRAAGQED
;
A
#
# COMPACT_ATOMS: atom_id res chain seq x y z
N MET A 1 3.87 -17.06 -9.97
CA MET A 1 3.25 -15.76 -10.32
C MET A 1 2.13 -15.60 -9.32
N SER A 2 2.36 -14.85 -8.24
CA SER A 2 1.35 -14.65 -7.21
C SER A 2 0.67 -13.32 -7.51
N ASP A 3 -0.51 -13.38 -8.12
CA ASP A 3 -1.50 -12.31 -8.05
C ASP A 3 -1.86 -12.14 -6.57
N ARG A 4 -1.08 -11.36 -5.83
CA ARG A 4 -1.47 -10.88 -4.50
C ARG A 4 -2.12 -9.53 -4.70
N ILE A 5 -3.30 -9.54 -5.32
CA ILE A 5 -4.28 -8.49 -5.03
C ILE A 5 -4.52 -8.58 -3.52
N VAL A 6 -4.50 -7.44 -2.85
CA VAL A 6 -4.89 -7.39 -1.44
C VAL A 6 -6.38 -7.71 -1.38
N ASP A 7 -6.72 -8.97 -1.12
CA ASP A 7 -8.08 -9.50 -1.17
C ASP A 7 -8.68 -9.74 0.23
N TYR A 8 -8.10 -9.09 1.25
CA TYR A 8 -8.64 -9.11 2.61
C TYR A 8 -9.36 -7.80 2.93
N PRO A 9 -10.33 -7.81 3.86
CA PRO A 9 -10.98 -6.59 4.35
C PRO A 9 -9.97 -5.60 4.90
N ILE A 10 -10.19 -4.31 4.61
CA ILE A 10 -9.35 -3.21 5.10
C ILE A 10 -10.23 -2.17 5.77
N ALA A 11 -9.79 -1.72 6.95
CA ALA A 11 -10.37 -0.61 7.68
C ALA A 11 -9.32 0.44 8.05
N VAL A 12 -9.76 1.68 8.21
CA VAL A 12 -8.99 2.78 8.78
C VAL A 12 -9.79 3.40 9.92
N ALA A 13 -9.16 3.54 11.08
CA ALA A 13 -9.78 4.07 12.28
C ALA A 13 -9.17 5.41 12.70
N SER A 14 -10.01 6.30 13.25
CA SER A 14 -9.60 7.56 13.86
C SER A 14 -8.70 7.34 15.08
N TYR A 15 -7.76 8.27 15.32
CA TYR A 15 -6.89 8.22 16.50
C TYR A 15 -7.52 8.91 17.72
N ASP A 16 -8.63 8.32 18.18
CA ASP A 16 -9.29 8.63 19.44
C ASP A 16 -9.75 7.34 20.15
N ASP A 17 -10.31 7.48 21.35
CA ASP A 17 -10.74 6.33 22.15
C ASP A 17 -11.84 5.53 21.42
N GLU A 18 -12.76 6.21 20.72
CA GLU A 18 -13.84 5.57 19.96
C GLU A 18 -13.32 4.82 18.73
N GLY A 19 -12.45 5.43 17.93
CA GLY A 19 -11.82 4.80 16.79
C GLY A 19 -10.94 3.63 17.19
N LEU A 20 -10.20 3.73 18.30
CA LEU A 20 -9.42 2.61 18.83
C LEU A 20 -10.30 1.43 19.27
N ASP A 21 -11.38 1.69 19.99
CA ASP A 21 -12.31 0.64 20.43
C ASP A 21 -12.97 -0.02 19.20
N ALA A 22 -13.42 0.78 18.22
CA ALA A 22 -13.97 0.29 16.97
C ALA A 22 -12.95 -0.54 16.16
N ALA A 23 -11.68 -0.15 16.14
CA ALA A 23 -10.61 -0.88 15.47
C ALA A 23 -10.33 -2.24 16.12
N ILE A 24 -10.39 -2.32 17.45
CA ILE A 24 -10.24 -3.56 18.20
C ILE A 24 -11.42 -4.49 17.93
N ASP A 25 -12.65 -3.96 18.03
CA ASP A 25 -13.87 -4.74 17.80
C ASP A 25 -13.92 -5.26 16.36
N TRP A 26 -13.63 -4.39 15.38
CA TRP A 26 -13.57 -4.78 13.96
C TRP A 26 -12.51 -5.87 13.72
N CYS A 27 -11.34 -5.78 14.34
CA CYS A 27 -10.35 -6.86 14.26
C CYS A 27 -10.89 -8.16 14.86
N CYS A 28 -11.59 -8.10 16.00
CA CYS A 28 -12.18 -9.29 16.63
C CYS A 28 -13.26 -9.94 15.76
N GLU A 29 -14.08 -9.14 15.07
CA GLU A 29 -15.11 -9.62 14.14
C GLU A 29 -14.54 -10.36 12.92
N HIS A 30 -13.29 -10.09 12.56
CA HIS A 30 -12.60 -10.71 11.43
C HIS A 30 -11.67 -11.87 11.82
N MET A 31 -11.75 -12.34 13.07
CA MET A 31 -11.02 -13.54 13.51
C MET A 31 -11.70 -14.82 13.06
N GLU A 32 -10.90 -15.79 12.61
CA GLU A 32 -11.28 -17.20 12.49
C GLU A 32 -10.83 -18.00 13.74
N ASP A 33 -11.25 -19.27 13.83
CA ASP A 33 -10.75 -20.19 14.85
C ASP A 33 -9.21 -20.29 14.76
N ASP A 34 -8.54 -20.28 15.91
CA ASP A 34 -7.07 -20.29 16.07
C ASP A 34 -6.31 -19.04 15.58
N ASP A 35 -7.01 -17.99 15.12
CA ASP A 35 -6.36 -16.73 14.75
C ASP A 35 -5.75 -16.01 15.97
N THR A 36 -4.72 -15.21 15.68
CA THR A 36 -4.12 -14.27 16.62
C THR A 36 -4.24 -12.86 16.05
N ILE A 37 -4.72 -11.89 16.83
CA ILE A 37 -4.64 -10.49 16.43
C ILE A 37 -3.20 -10.01 16.60
N SER A 38 -2.58 -9.55 15.51
CA SER A 38 -1.27 -8.93 15.56
C SER A 38 -1.43 -7.41 15.68
N VAL A 39 -1.10 -6.86 16.86
CA VAL A 39 -0.94 -5.41 17.02
C VAL A 39 0.43 -5.03 16.46
N TRP A 40 0.46 -4.33 15.34
CA TRP A 40 1.69 -3.94 14.66
C TRP A 40 2.06 -2.49 14.99
N THR A 41 3.33 -2.24 15.27
CA THR A 41 3.88 -0.88 15.43
C THR A 41 5.26 -0.78 14.80
N HIS A 42 5.69 0.42 14.40
CA HIS A 42 7.03 0.60 13.81
C HIS A 42 8.16 0.17 14.78
N LEU A 43 8.09 0.62 16.04
CA LEU A 43 9.05 0.29 17.11
C LEU A 43 8.35 -0.32 18.32
N LYS A 44 9.07 -1.19 19.04
CA LYS A 44 8.57 -1.79 20.28
C LYS A 44 8.10 -0.75 21.31
N SER A 45 8.82 0.36 21.42
CA SER A 45 8.49 1.45 22.35
C SER A 45 7.16 2.14 22.03
N ASN A 46 6.69 2.09 20.78
CA ASN A 46 5.48 2.80 20.37
C ASN A 46 4.23 2.22 21.04
N LEU A 47 4.21 0.92 21.36
CA LEU A 47 3.09 0.32 22.08
C LEU A 47 2.84 1.04 23.42
N GLY A 48 3.91 1.43 24.12
CA GLY A 48 3.82 2.16 25.38
C GLY A 48 3.29 3.59 25.26
N ASN A 49 3.15 4.12 24.04
CA ASN A 49 2.52 5.43 23.81
C ASN A 49 0.99 5.37 23.93
N CYS A 50 0.40 4.19 23.83
CA CYS A 50 -1.05 3.98 23.98
C CYS A 50 -1.32 2.91 25.03
N ARG A 51 -1.69 3.36 26.24
CA ARG A 51 -1.99 2.49 27.37
C ARG A 51 -3.10 1.47 27.05
N ARG A 52 -4.11 1.86 26.26
CA ARG A 52 -5.20 0.95 25.86
C ARG A 52 -4.69 -0.18 24.97
N LEU A 53 -3.90 0.11 23.93
CA LEU A 53 -3.27 -0.90 23.09
C LEU A 53 -2.32 -1.81 23.88
N GLU A 54 -1.51 -1.23 24.78
CA GLU A 54 -0.62 -2.00 25.66
C GLU A 54 -1.42 -2.98 26.55
N GLN A 55 -2.52 -2.50 27.14
CA GLN A 55 -3.42 -3.34 27.94
C GLN A 55 -4.10 -4.42 27.10
N PHE A 56 -4.51 -4.12 25.88
CA PHE A 56 -5.11 -5.07 24.95
C PHE A 56 -4.15 -6.24 24.66
N VAL A 57 -2.90 -5.92 24.30
CA VAL A 57 -1.85 -6.93 24.09
C VAL A 57 -1.56 -7.75 25.35
N ALA A 58 -1.49 -7.11 26.52
CA ALA A 58 -1.13 -7.80 27.76
C ALA A 58 -2.26 -8.69 28.32
N ARG A 59 -3.52 -8.40 28.00
CA ARG A 59 -4.71 -9.04 28.58
C ARG A 59 -5.06 -10.37 27.93
N TYR A 60 -4.85 -10.50 26.62
CA TYR A 60 -5.36 -11.62 25.84
C TYR A 60 -4.23 -12.49 25.30
N ARG A 61 -4.38 -13.82 25.39
CA ARG A 61 -3.34 -14.77 24.95
C ARG A 61 -3.24 -14.93 23.43
N ASN A 62 -4.32 -14.61 22.73
CA ASN A 62 -4.45 -14.62 21.28
C ASN A 62 -4.29 -13.21 20.68
N VAL A 63 -3.58 -12.33 21.38
CA VAL A 63 -3.15 -11.03 20.87
C VAL A 63 -1.64 -10.96 21.03
N GLU A 64 -0.93 -10.59 19.97
CA GLU A 64 0.52 -10.43 19.99
C GLU A 64 0.95 -9.04 19.54
N HIS A 65 2.15 -8.62 19.96
CA HIS A 65 2.78 -7.39 19.49
C HIS A 65 3.85 -7.71 18.47
N VAL A 66 3.71 -7.14 17.27
CA VAL A 66 4.66 -7.25 16.16
C VAL A 66 5.29 -5.89 15.89
N THR A 67 6.58 -5.90 15.56
CA THR A 67 7.33 -4.68 15.24
C THR A 67 7.88 -4.71 13.82
N GLY A 68 7.72 -3.62 13.08
CA GLY A 68 8.33 -3.47 11.74
C GLY A 68 9.85 -3.58 11.79
N ARG A 69 10.48 -2.97 12.79
CA ARG A 69 11.93 -3.11 13.00
C ARG A 69 12.30 -4.56 13.35
N GLY A 70 13.06 -5.20 12.47
CA GLY A 70 13.43 -6.62 12.59
C GLY A 70 12.67 -7.55 11.64
N GLY A 71 11.80 -6.99 10.79
CA GLY A 71 11.22 -7.68 9.67
C GLY A 71 9.77 -8.11 9.86
N GLY A 72 9.02 -7.50 10.79
CA GLY A 72 7.54 -7.47 10.76
C GLY A 72 6.81 -8.81 10.66
N TYR A 73 7.50 -9.93 10.93
CA TYR A 73 7.00 -11.27 10.65
C TYR A 73 5.82 -11.61 11.55
N LEU A 74 4.67 -11.88 10.94
CA LEU A 74 3.48 -12.41 11.61
C LEU A 74 3.72 -13.89 11.95
N ARG A 75 3.54 -14.27 13.21
CA ARG A 75 3.78 -15.66 13.67
C ARG A 75 2.62 -16.58 13.35
N SER A 76 1.41 -16.05 13.49
CA SER A 76 0.14 -16.73 13.26
C SER A 76 -0.63 -16.05 12.12
N GLY A 77 -1.66 -16.72 11.62
CA GLY A 77 -2.68 -16.08 10.80
C GLY A 77 -3.58 -15.21 11.68
N GLY A 78 -4.13 -14.15 11.09
CA GLY A 78 -5.20 -13.38 11.71
C GLY A 78 -5.27 -11.92 11.27
N PRO A 79 -6.18 -11.16 11.89
CA PRO A 79 -6.31 -9.71 11.70
C PRO A 79 -5.08 -8.96 12.21
N VAL A 80 -4.70 -7.89 11.50
CA VAL A 80 -3.62 -6.99 11.91
C VAL A 80 -4.20 -5.63 12.27
N LEU A 81 -3.97 -5.20 13.50
CA LEU A 81 -4.22 -3.83 13.95
C LEU A 81 -2.90 -3.06 13.86
N MET A 82 -2.74 -2.29 12.79
CA MET A 82 -1.53 -1.55 12.49
C MET A 82 -1.62 -0.13 13.03
N ALA A 83 -0.87 0.15 14.10
CA ALA A 83 -0.90 1.44 14.78
C ALA A 83 0.16 2.39 14.23
N TRP A 84 -0.33 3.53 13.76
CA TRP A 84 0.39 4.70 13.28
C TRP A 84 1.36 4.45 12.12
N PRO A 85 0.98 3.68 11.08
CA PRO A 85 1.87 3.42 9.97
C PRO A 85 1.93 4.60 9.00
N ASP A 86 3.02 4.66 8.23
CA ASP A 86 3.05 5.33 6.92
C ASP A 86 2.90 4.31 5.77
N MET A 87 2.85 4.78 4.51
CA MET A 87 2.78 3.87 3.35
C MET A 87 3.96 2.87 3.27
N PRO A 88 5.23 3.27 3.53
CA PRO A 88 6.35 2.33 3.64
C PRO A 88 6.14 1.21 4.67
N ASP A 89 5.60 1.52 5.85
CA ASP A 89 5.29 0.54 6.88
C ASP A 89 4.24 -0.47 6.38
N ILE A 90 3.18 -0.01 5.68
CA ILE A 90 2.16 -0.90 5.11
C ILE A 90 2.78 -1.81 4.04
N GLY A 91 3.63 -1.25 3.18
CA GLY A 91 4.39 -2.01 2.18
C GLY A 91 5.25 -3.09 2.81
N GLN A 92 5.90 -2.77 3.94
CA GLN A 92 6.69 -3.73 4.71
C GLN A 92 5.82 -4.89 5.22
N LEU A 93 4.67 -4.61 5.85
CA LEU A 93 3.75 -5.64 6.33
C LEU A 93 3.31 -6.60 5.21
N ILE A 94 2.94 -6.06 4.04
CA ILE A 94 2.52 -6.86 2.88
C ILE A 94 3.64 -7.79 2.42
N GLN A 95 4.89 -7.30 2.41
CA GLN A 95 6.06 -8.08 1.99
C GLN A 95 6.34 -9.24 2.95
N GLU A 96 6.33 -8.98 4.25
CA GLU A 96 6.84 -9.91 5.27
C GLU A 96 5.77 -10.87 5.80
N GLY A 97 4.51 -10.40 5.86
CA GLY A 97 3.44 -11.12 6.55
C GLY A 97 2.17 -11.32 5.74
N GLY A 98 2.01 -10.69 4.57
CA GLY A 98 0.67 -10.57 4.00
C GLY A 98 -0.01 -11.85 3.47
N SER A 99 0.63 -13.03 3.48
CA SER A 99 -0.08 -14.31 3.29
C SER A 99 -0.76 -14.82 4.56
N ARG A 100 -0.48 -14.18 5.70
CA ARG A 100 -1.05 -14.49 7.03
C ARG A 100 -2.06 -13.44 7.48
N VAL A 101 -2.14 -12.31 6.77
CA VAL A 101 -3.10 -11.24 7.05
C VAL A 101 -4.49 -11.68 6.61
N ARG A 102 -5.43 -11.75 7.57
CA ARG A 102 -6.85 -12.02 7.32
C ARG A 102 -7.68 -10.76 7.11
N ALA A 103 -7.28 -9.69 7.78
CA ALA A 103 -7.87 -8.37 7.71
C ALA A 103 -6.83 -7.34 8.16
N LEU A 104 -6.89 -6.11 7.65
CA LEU A 104 -5.99 -5.04 8.03
C LEU A 104 -6.77 -3.83 8.53
N CYS A 105 -6.64 -3.50 9.82
CA CYS A 105 -7.14 -2.26 10.38
C CYS A 105 -5.97 -1.32 10.64
N VAL A 106 -6.00 -0.12 10.06
CA VAL A 106 -4.98 0.91 10.27
C VAL A 106 -5.51 1.97 11.22
N LEU A 107 -4.84 2.17 12.35
CA LEU A 107 -5.09 3.28 13.26
C LEU A 107 -4.11 4.41 12.95
N THR A 108 -4.54 5.53 12.39
CA THR A 108 -3.65 6.62 11.99
C THR A 108 -3.90 7.90 12.78
N TRP A 109 -2.82 8.62 13.10
CA TRP A 109 -2.83 9.98 13.66
C TRP A 109 -2.34 11.03 12.66
N ASN A 110 -1.92 10.58 11.47
CA ASN A 110 -1.44 11.40 10.37
C ASN A 110 -2.08 10.88 9.09
N GLU A 111 -3.22 11.46 8.75
CA GLU A 111 -4.05 11.03 7.64
C GLU A 111 -3.35 11.27 6.30
N ASP A 112 -2.60 12.36 6.19
CA ASP A 112 -1.85 12.71 4.97
C ASP A 112 -0.75 11.70 4.63
N ALA A 113 -0.18 11.02 5.64
CA ALA A 113 0.86 10.00 5.42
C ALA A 113 0.33 8.75 4.69
N ILE A 114 -0.98 8.50 4.72
CA ILE A 114 -1.60 7.34 4.09
C ILE A 114 -2.76 7.71 3.13
N ARG A 115 -3.12 8.99 3.00
CA ARG A 115 -4.23 9.48 2.17
C ARG A 115 -4.20 8.94 0.72
N PRO A 116 -3.05 8.87 0.02
CA PRO A 116 -3.01 8.29 -1.32
C PRO A 116 -3.40 6.80 -1.35
N TRP A 117 -2.97 6.03 -0.35
CA TRP A 117 -3.34 4.63 -0.21
C TRP A 117 -4.82 4.46 0.16
N VAL A 118 -5.35 5.25 1.10
CA VAL A 118 -6.77 5.25 1.47
C VAL A 118 -7.66 5.60 0.26
N SER A 119 -7.25 6.58 -0.54
CA SER A 119 -7.96 7.01 -1.74
C SER A 119 -8.02 5.91 -2.81
N ALA A 120 -6.97 5.08 -2.89
CA ALA A 120 -6.87 3.96 -3.82
C ALA A 120 -7.62 2.70 -3.34
N VAL A 121 -7.50 2.35 -2.05
CA VAL A 121 -8.10 1.14 -1.47
C VAL A 121 -9.58 1.30 -1.15
N ARG A 122 -10.02 2.51 -0.77
CA ARG A 122 -11.39 2.78 -0.28
C ARG A 122 -11.78 1.85 0.90
N PRO A 123 -11.04 1.91 2.02
CA PRO A 123 -11.28 1.05 3.18
C PRO A 123 -12.60 1.40 3.88
N THR A 124 -13.03 0.52 4.78
CA THR A 124 -14.07 0.84 5.76
C THR A 124 -13.53 1.89 6.73
N LEU A 125 -14.27 2.98 6.94
CA LEU A 125 -13.87 4.03 7.88
C LEU A 125 -14.55 3.78 9.23
N LEU A 126 -13.77 3.81 10.32
CA LEU A 126 -14.22 3.54 11.69
C LEU A 126 -13.96 4.78 12.57
N GLY A 127 -14.96 5.21 13.32
CA GLY A 127 -14.89 6.44 14.14
C GLY A 127 -15.07 7.70 13.30
N ASP A 128 -14.29 8.75 13.60
CA ASP A 128 -14.35 10.04 12.89
C ASP A 128 -13.82 9.89 11.45
N ASP A 129 -14.71 10.03 10.47
CA ASP A 129 -14.40 9.94 9.06
C ASP A 129 -14.14 11.30 8.39
N SER A 130 -14.30 12.40 9.13
CA SER A 130 -14.17 13.76 8.59
C SER A 130 -12.81 14.05 7.93
N PRO A 131 -11.66 13.50 8.39
CA PRO A 131 -10.39 13.70 7.70
C PRO A 131 -10.36 13.10 6.29
N TRP A 132 -11.26 12.17 5.96
CA TRP A 132 -11.33 11.47 4.67
C TRP A 132 -12.33 12.08 3.68
N ALA A 133 -12.96 13.21 4.05
CA ALA A 133 -13.86 13.94 3.16
C ALA A 133 -13.16 14.40 1.86
N GLU A 134 -11.87 14.76 1.96
CA GLU A 134 -11.03 15.10 0.82
C GLU A 134 -10.04 13.96 0.54
N LEU A 135 -10.14 13.38 -0.65
CA LEU A 135 -9.28 12.28 -1.08
C LEU A 135 -8.26 12.77 -2.11
N THR A 136 -7.16 12.02 -2.23
CA THR A 136 -6.18 12.22 -3.29
C THR A 136 -6.89 12.07 -4.64
N PRO A 137 -6.71 13.02 -5.59
CA PRO A 137 -7.28 12.91 -6.92
C PRO A 137 -6.91 11.59 -7.60
N GLY A 138 -7.85 11.03 -8.36
CA GLY A 138 -7.60 9.81 -9.13
C GLY A 138 -6.51 10.00 -10.18
N LEU A 139 -5.76 8.92 -10.45
CA LEU A 139 -4.78 8.88 -11.53
C LEU A 139 -5.48 8.94 -12.90
N ASP A 140 -4.82 9.53 -13.90
CA ASP A 140 -5.24 9.47 -15.30
C ASP A 140 -5.42 8.00 -15.74
N GLY A 141 -6.47 7.70 -16.50
CA GLY A 141 -6.79 6.33 -16.92
C GLY A 141 -5.66 5.65 -17.70
N VAL A 142 -4.86 6.41 -18.46
CA VAL A 142 -3.69 5.90 -19.17
C VAL A 142 -2.58 5.51 -18.19
N VAL A 143 -2.41 6.27 -17.10
CA VAL A 143 -1.48 5.92 -16.01
C VAL A 143 -1.94 4.65 -15.31
N VAL A 144 -3.23 4.53 -15.00
CA VAL A 144 -3.81 3.32 -14.38
C VAL A 144 -3.58 2.09 -15.26
N GLU A 145 -3.80 2.16 -16.58
CA GLU A 145 -3.52 1.05 -17.49
C GLU A 145 -2.03 0.70 -17.56
N ALA A 146 -1.16 1.71 -17.55
CA ALA A 146 0.29 1.49 -17.53
C ALA A 146 0.73 0.75 -16.25
N LEU A 147 0.24 1.19 -15.09
CA LEU A 147 0.54 0.56 -13.81
C LEU A 147 -0.07 -0.84 -13.70
N THR A 148 -1.26 -1.06 -14.25
CA THR A 148 -1.89 -2.38 -14.35
C THR A 148 -1.06 -3.33 -15.22
N SER A 149 -0.56 -2.86 -16.36
CA SER A 149 0.35 -3.61 -17.24
C SER A 149 1.66 -3.95 -16.54
N LEU A 150 2.26 -2.98 -15.82
CA LEU A 150 3.46 -3.23 -15.01
C LEU A 150 3.20 -4.27 -13.93
N THR A 151 2.10 -4.15 -13.19
CA THR A 151 1.71 -5.09 -12.12
C THR A 151 1.62 -6.54 -12.61
N ARG A 152 1.17 -6.76 -13.86
CA ARG A 152 1.11 -8.10 -14.46
C ARG A 152 2.45 -8.62 -14.99
N SER A 153 3.41 -7.73 -15.25
CA SER A 153 4.65 -8.05 -15.97
C SER A 153 5.90 -8.03 -15.09
N VAL A 154 5.92 -7.27 -14.00
CA VAL A 154 7.03 -7.25 -13.06
C VAL A 154 6.84 -8.33 -12.00
N ASN A 155 7.93 -9.00 -11.63
CA ASN A 155 7.92 -9.84 -10.45
C ASN A 155 7.99 -8.95 -9.20
N HIS A 156 6.88 -8.80 -8.47
CA HIS A 156 6.82 -7.93 -7.28
C HIS A 156 7.76 -8.35 -6.14
N ASN A 157 8.31 -9.58 -6.17
CA ASN A 157 9.34 -10.01 -5.23
C ASN A 157 10.73 -9.45 -5.57
N ASN A 158 10.93 -8.96 -6.79
CA ASN A 158 12.18 -8.35 -7.23
C ASN A 158 12.17 -6.85 -6.92
N THR A 159 13.34 -6.28 -6.66
CA THR A 159 13.46 -4.83 -6.53
C THR A 159 13.39 -4.17 -7.90
N ILE A 160 12.71 -3.03 -7.98
CA ILE A 160 12.71 -2.18 -9.18
C ILE A 160 13.92 -1.22 -9.23
N SER A 161 14.96 -1.47 -8.44
CA SER A 161 16.14 -0.59 -8.36
C SER A 161 17.24 -0.92 -9.40
N ALA A 162 17.19 -2.13 -9.99
CA ALA A 162 18.15 -2.61 -10.98
C ALA A 162 17.50 -3.68 -11.88
N GLY A 163 18.22 -4.09 -12.93
CA GLY A 163 17.80 -5.21 -13.77
C GLY A 163 16.62 -4.91 -14.69
N PHE A 164 15.95 -5.97 -15.11
CA PHE A 164 14.88 -5.93 -16.11
C PHE A 164 13.64 -5.18 -15.60
N GLU A 165 13.24 -5.41 -14.36
CA GLU A 165 12.08 -4.75 -13.74
C GLU A 165 12.27 -3.23 -13.69
N LYS A 166 13.47 -2.77 -13.31
CA LYS A 166 13.81 -1.35 -13.38
C LYS A 166 13.68 -0.81 -14.80
N ASP A 167 14.26 -1.49 -15.79
CA ASP A 167 14.24 -1.03 -17.18
C ASP A 167 12.80 -0.93 -17.71
N HIS A 168 11.93 -1.87 -17.33
CA HIS A 168 10.52 -1.85 -17.73
C HIS A 168 9.72 -0.73 -17.06
N VAL A 169 9.88 -0.56 -15.74
CA VAL A 169 9.24 0.53 -14.98
C VAL A 169 9.69 1.89 -15.50
N VAL A 170 11.00 2.14 -15.56
CA VAL A 170 11.53 3.45 -15.96
C VAL A 170 11.16 3.79 -17.40
N SER A 171 11.23 2.82 -18.33
CA SER A 171 10.82 3.06 -19.72
C SER A 171 9.34 3.44 -19.82
N THR A 172 8.48 2.80 -19.02
CA THR A 172 7.04 3.08 -18.98
C THR A 172 6.77 4.50 -18.50
N LEU A 173 7.36 4.89 -17.37
CA LEU A 173 7.19 6.24 -16.81
C LEU A 173 7.75 7.32 -17.75
N LEU A 174 8.88 7.07 -18.41
CA LEU A 174 9.43 8.00 -19.40
C LEU A 174 8.52 8.13 -20.63
N ALA A 175 7.94 7.03 -21.12
CA ALA A 175 7.01 7.08 -22.25
C ALA A 175 5.74 7.89 -21.93
N LEU A 176 5.20 7.75 -20.72
CA LEU A 176 4.07 8.57 -20.25
C LEU A 176 4.45 10.07 -20.21
N ARG A 177 5.62 10.39 -19.62
CA ARG A 177 6.10 11.76 -19.54
C ARG A 177 6.35 12.38 -20.92
N ASP A 178 6.97 11.63 -21.83
CA ASP A 178 7.26 12.08 -23.20
C ASP A 178 5.98 12.31 -24.01
N ALA A 179 4.90 11.60 -23.67
CA ALA A 179 3.57 11.81 -24.25
C ALA A 179 2.78 12.96 -23.59
N GLY A 180 3.38 13.69 -22.65
CA GLY A 180 2.75 14.81 -21.95
C GLY A 180 1.72 14.41 -20.90
N ILE A 181 1.75 13.17 -20.43
CA ILE A 181 0.85 12.67 -19.38
C ILE A 181 1.52 12.91 -18.03
N ASP A 182 0.89 13.74 -17.21
CA ASP A 182 1.36 14.02 -15.85
C ASP A 182 1.05 12.85 -14.92
N MET A 183 1.95 12.62 -13.97
CA MET A 183 1.85 11.55 -12.99
C MET A 183 2.05 12.16 -11.60
N ASP A 184 1.10 11.94 -10.70
CA ASP A 184 1.25 12.30 -9.28
C ASP A 184 2.00 11.18 -8.56
N ALA A 185 3.11 11.50 -7.89
CA ALA A 185 4.01 10.48 -7.37
C ALA A 185 3.43 9.75 -6.16
N GLU A 186 2.77 10.50 -5.29
CA GLU A 186 2.11 10.02 -4.08
C GLU A 186 0.91 9.14 -4.43
N ALA A 187 0.09 9.55 -5.41
CA ALA A 187 -1.02 8.74 -5.92
C ALA A 187 -0.54 7.46 -6.62
N VAL A 188 0.58 7.51 -7.37
CA VAL A 188 1.19 6.31 -7.95
C VAL A 188 1.69 5.34 -6.87
N GLU A 189 2.31 5.86 -5.80
CA GLU A 189 2.74 5.05 -4.66
C GLU A 189 1.56 4.39 -3.94
N GLY A 190 0.53 5.17 -3.62
CA GLY A 190 -0.70 4.66 -3.00
C GLY A 190 -1.42 3.62 -3.86
N TRP A 191 -1.52 3.86 -5.17
CA TRP A 191 -2.08 2.90 -6.13
C TRP A 191 -1.27 1.60 -6.16
N ALA A 192 0.06 1.68 -6.22
CA ALA A 192 0.91 0.49 -6.27
C ALA A 192 0.73 -0.37 -5.02
N LEU A 193 0.71 0.27 -3.85
CA LEU A 193 0.50 -0.40 -2.57
C LEU A 193 -0.89 -1.08 -2.49
N ALA A 194 -1.93 -0.40 -2.96
CA ALA A 194 -3.29 -0.96 -3.07
C ALA A 194 -3.35 -2.18 -4.01
N ASN A 195 -2.47 -2.24 -5.01
CA ASN A 195 -2.44 -3.28 -6.04
C ASN A 195 -1.32 -4.32 -5.81
N GLY A 196 -0.95 -4.55 -4.55
CA GLY A 196 -0.09 -5.68 -4.16
C GLY A 196 1.40 -5.46 -4.30
N TRP A 197 1.85 -4.26 -4.68
CA TRP A 197 3.26 -3.91 -4.61
C TRP A 197 3.66 -3.80 -3.14
N SER A 198 4.85 -4.29 -2.80
CA SER A 198 5.25 -4.47 -1.40
C SER A 198 6.70 -4.06 -1.15
N GLY A 199 7.07 -4.00 0.13
CA GLY A 199 8.37 -3.55 0.60
C GLY A 199 8.65 -2.12 0.17
N LYS A 200 9.87 -1.87 -0.33
CA LYS A 200 10.31 -0.54 -0.78
C LYS A 200 9.90 -0.21 -2.22
N ASN A 201 9.25 -1.13 -2.93
CA ASN A 201 8.94 -0.93 -4.35
C ASN A 201 7.91 0.20 -4.60
N PRO A 202 6.80 0.33 -3.85
CA PRO A 202 5.89 1.47 -3.99
C PRO A 202 6.59 2.82 -3.82
N GLN A 203 7.33 2.99 -2.73
CA GLN A 203 8.12 4.21 -2.48
C GLN A 203 9.15 4.49 -3.58
N ARG A 204 9.80 3.43 -4.09
CA ARG A 204 10.77 3.54 -5.16
C ARG A 204 10.10 3.97 -6.49
N LEU A 205 8.88 3.51 -6.75
CA LEU A 205 8.10 3.91 -7.91
C LEU A 205 7.74 5.40 -7.84
N GLY A 206 7.22 5.86 -6.70
CA GLY A 206 6.97 7.28 -6.45
C GLY A 206 8.23 8.15 -6.59
N GLN A 207 9.39 7.66 -6.14
CA GLN A 207 10.67 8.33 -6.35
C GLN A 207 11.02 8.48 -7.84
N TYR A 208 10.80 7.46 -8.67
CA TYR A 208 11.02 7.57 -10.12
C TYR A 208 10.10 8.60 -10.77
N VAL A 209 8.82 8.64 -10.37
CA VAL A 209 7.88 9.65 -10.86
C VAL A 209 8.36 11.06 -10.50
N ARG A 210 8.74 11.31 -9.23
CA ARG A 210 9.29 12.61 -8.80
C ARG A 210 10.51 13.02 -9.60
N ASP A 211 11.45 12.09 -9.78
CA ASP A 211 12.67 12.35 -10.55
C ASP A 211 12.35 12.71 -12.02
N ILE A 212 11.44 11.98 -12.65
CA ILE A 212 11.03 12.18 -14.05
C ILE A 212 10.26 13.50 -14.22
N ASN A 213 9.35 13.82 -13.31
CA ASN A 213 8.62 15.10 -13.31
C ASN A 213 9.58 16.29 -13.13
N ALA A 214 10.64 16.13 -12.33
CA ALA A 214 11.72 17.11 -12.19
C ALA A 214 12.66 17.18 -13.43
N GLY A 215 12.36 16.46 -14.50
CA GLY A 215 13.10 16.47 -15.76
C GLY A 215 14.30 15.52 -15.79
N LYS A 216 14.53 14.71 -14.75
CA LYS A 216 15.57 13.68 -14.81
C LYS A 216 15.13 12.57 -15.75
N ARG A 217 16.10 11.94 -16.40
CA ARG A 217 15.89 10.75 -17.24
C ARG A 217 16.70 9.58 -16.69
N PRO A 218 16.18 8.83 -15.71
CA PRO A 218 16.89 7.68 -15.17
C PRO A 218 17.27 6.71 -16.29
N ARG A 219 18.49 6.19 -16.26
CA ARG A 219 18.98 5.29 -17.31
C ARG A 219 18.21 3.97 -17.30
N CYS A 220 17.66 3.60 -18.45
CA CYS A 220 17.08 2.29 -18.74
C CYS A 220 17.52 1.77 -20.12
N ARG A 221 17.26 0.49 -20.39
CA ARG A 221 17.26 -0.04 -21.76
C ARG A 221 15.87 0.15 -22.37
N PRO A 222 15.75 0.56 -23.64
CA PRO A 222 14.46 0.65 -24.31
C PRO A 222 13.85 -0.75 -24.45
N VAL A 223 12.68 -0.96 -23.85
CA VAL A 223 11.95 -2.24 -23.91
C VAL A 223 10.53 -2.12 -24.48
N LEU A 224 10.06 -0.89 -24.72
CA LEU A 224 8.70 -0.62 -25.16
C LEU A 224 8.62 -0.49 -26.68
N ARG A 225 7.45 -0.83 -27.23
CA ARG A 225 7.11 -0.57 -28.64
C ARG A 225 6.80 0.91 -28.84
N ALA A 226 6.98 1.40 -30.07
CA ALA A 226 6.75 2.80 -30.41
C ALA A 226 5.29 3.26 -30.21
N ASP A 227 4.33 2.35 -30.36
CA ASP A 227 2.90 2.57 -30.25
C ASP A 227 2.34 2.32 -28.83
N TYR A 228 3.21 2.10 -27.83
CA TYR A 228 2.80 1.67 -26.50
C TYR A 228 1.80 2.63 -25.82
N VAL A 229 2.03 3.94 -25.90
CA VAL A 229 1.13 4.93 -25.28
C VAL A 229 -0.24 4.96 -25.98
N ASP A 230 -0.28 4.80 -27.30
CA ASP A 230 -1.54 4.76 -28.04
C ASP A 230 -2.33 3.49 -27.73
N TYR A 231 -1.64 2.37 -27.53
CA TYR A 231 -2.25 1.15 -26.99
C TYR A 231 -2.87 1.38 -25.61
N LEU A 232 -2.17 2.05 -24.69
CA LEU A 232 -2.72 2.37 -23.37
C LEU A 232 -3.94 3.30 -23.45
N ARG A 233 -3.91 4.31 -24.34
CA ARG A 233 -5.06 5.21 -24.58
C ARG A 233 -6.30 4.46 -25.06
N ARG A 234 -6.14 3.50 -25.99
CA ARG A 234 -7.27 2.66 -26.45
C ARG A 234 -7.86 1.84 -25.30
N ARG A 235 -7.00 1.22 -24.48
CA ARG A 235 -7.43 0.46 -23.29
C ARG A 235 -8.16 1.34 -22.28
N ALA A 236 -7.63 2.51 -21.97
CA ALA A 236 -8.26 3.46 -21.05
C ALA A 236 -9.62 3.97 -21.57
N ALA A 237 -9.82 4.02 -22.89
CA ALA A 237 -11.09 4.36 -23.53
C ALA A 237 -12.09 3.19 -23.61
N GLY A 238 -11.74 2.00 -23.11
CA GLY A 238 -12.58 0.80 -23.20
C GLY A 238 -12.67 0.21 -24.62
N GLN A 239 -11.74 0.57 -25.50
CA GLN A 239 -11.62 0.01 -26.84
C GLN A 239 -10.71 -1.21 -26.75
N GLU A 240 -11.30 -2.39 -26.52
CA GLU A 240 -10.58 -3.66 -26.65
C GLU A 240 -10.42 -4.04 -28.12
N ASP A 241 -9.23 -4.52 -28.49
CA ASP A 241 -8.96 -5.25 -29.74
C ASP A 241 -9.44 -6.70 -29.60
#